data_AF-A0A969WAH2-F1
#
_entry.id   AF-A0A969WAH2-F1
#
_cell.length_a   1.000
_cell.length_b   1.000
_cell.length_c   1.000
_cell.angle_alpha   90.00
_cell.angle_beta   90.00
_cell.angle_gamma   90.00
#
_symmetry.space_group_name_H-M   'P 1'
#
loop_
_entity.id
_entity.type
_entity.pdbx_description
1 polymer ?
#
loop_
_entity_poly.entity_id
_entity_poly.type
_entity_poly.pdbx_seq_one_letter_code
_entity_poly.pdbx_strand_id
1 'polypeptide(L)'
;MNQNIRHFILTPEGGIREFSADQAASIAAGANCVPEFANRDLRYLQLTMLDNVMNGELKIQTAGARVHFDGDGRMTEASPPSDNEPITHFEHDAVVQWVLRDVPTAAPTFH
;
A
#
# COMPACT_ATOMS: atom_id res chain seq x y z
N MET A 1 -2.30 -2.99 -21.40
CA MET A 1 -1.81 -2.26 -20.22
C MET A 1 -2.57 -2.78 -19.03
N ASN A 2 -1.93 -3.62 -18.23
CA ASN A 2 -2.56 -4.11 -17.00
C ASN A 2 -2.13 -3.19 -15.87
N GLN A 3 -3.10 -2.55 -15.23
CA GLN A 3 -2.86 -1.72 -14.06
C GLN A 3 -3.29 -2.51 -12.83
N ASN A 4 -2.34 -2.77 -11.92
CA ASN A 4 -2.61 -3.44 -10.66
C ASN A 4 -2.37 -2.45 -9.52
N ILE A 5 -3.41 -2.17 -8.75
CA ILE A 5 -3.34 -1.24 -7.61
C ILE A 5 -3.39 -2.08 -6.34
N ARG A 6 -2.34 -1.95 -5.51
CA ARG A 6 -2.25 -2.58 -4.21
C ARG A 6 -2.20 -1.51 -3.12
N HIS A 7 -2.86 -1.79 -2.02
CA HIS A 7 -3.05 -0.85 -0.93
C HIS A 7 -2.29 -1.38 0.28
N PHE A 8 -1.54 -0.52 0.95
CA PHE A 8 -0.67 -0.89 2.06
C PHE A 8 -0.92 0.03 3.24
N ILE A 9 -0.88 -0.53 4.44
CA ILE A 9 -0.85 0.23 5.69
C ILE A 9 0.43 -0.12 6.43
N LEU A 10 1.19 0.92 6.77
CA LEU A 10 2.36 0.85 7.61
C LEU A 10 1.95 1.14 9.06
N THR A 11 2.25 0.18 9.91
CA THR A 11 2.09 0.31 11.36
C THR A 11 3.34 0.95 11.97
N PRO A 12 3.21 1.71 13.07
CA PRO A 12 4.36 2.28 13.78
C PRO A 12 5.33 1.22 14.33
N GLU A 13 4.86 -0.02 14.44
CA GLU A 13 5.63 -1.19 14.87
C GLU A 13 6.53 -1.74 13.73
N GLY A 14 6.49 -1.14 12.54
CA GLY A 14 7.25 -1.57 11.36
C GLY A 14 6.57 -2.70 10.57
N GLY A 15 5.33 -3.06 10.90
CA GLY A 15 4.55 -4.03 10.15
C GLY A 15 3.93 -3.42 8.89
N ILE A 16 4.01 -4.15 7.78
CA ILE A 16 3.38 -3.82 6.50
C ILE A 16 2.17 -4.73 6.32
N ARG A 17 1.00 -4.14 6.05
CA ARG A 17 -0.22 -4.88 5.73
C ARG A 17 -0.71 -4.54 4.34
N GLU A 18 -0.93 -5.58 3.53
CA GLU A 18 -1.49 -5.46 2.18
C GLU A 18 -3.02 -5.62 2.22
N PHE A 19 -3.70 -4.79 1.44
CA PHE A 19 -5.12 -4.82 1.18
C PHE A 19 -5.37 -4.77 -0.34
N SER A 20 -6.36 -5.53 -0.78
CA SER A 20 -6.90 -5.44 -2.14
C SER A 20 -7.67 -4.12 -2.30
N ALA A 21 -7.85 -3.66 -3.54
CA ALA A 21 -8.61 -2.45 -3.83
C ALA A 21 -10.04 -2.46 -3.24
N ASP A 22 -10.72 -3.60 -3.31
CA ASP A 22 -12.06 -3.78 -2.73
C ASP A 22 -12.06 -3.67 -1.19
N GLN A 23 -11.05 -4.26 -0.54
CA GLN A 23 -10.87 -4.17 0.91
C GLN A 23 -10.56 -2.74 1.34
N ALA A 24 -9.63 -2.08 0.65
CA ALA A 24 -9.27 -0.70 0.93
C ALA A 24 -10.45 0.25 0.71
N ALA A 25 -11.25 0.06 -0.34
CA ALA A 25 -12.47 0.83 -0.59
C ALA A 25 -13.51 0.60 0.53
N SER A 26 -13.68 -0.65 0.97
CA SER A 26 -14.59 -0.98 2.07
C SER A 26 -14.17 -0.36 3.41
N ILE A 27 -12.86 -0.34 3.69
CA ILE A 27 -12.29 0.31 4.88
C ILE A 27 -12.47 1.82 4.79
N ALA A 28 -12.17 2.41 3.63
CA ALA A 28 -12.30 3.85 3.39
C ALA A 28 -13.75 4.34 3.44
N ALA A 29 -14.70 3.50 3.03
CA ALA A 29 -16.13 3.74 3.16
C ALA A 29 -16.66 3.54 4.59
N GLY A 30 -15.83 3.06 5.53
CA GLY A 30 -16.25 2.69 6.89
C GLY A 30 -17.16 1.45 6.95
N ALA A 31 -17.28 0.72 5.84
CA ALA A 31 -18.07 -0.51 5.75
C ALA A 31 -17.34 -1.72 6.35
N ASN A 32 -16.00 -1.70 6.34
CA ASN A 32 -15.16 -2.70 6.99
C ASN A 32 -14.40 -2.06 8.15
N CYS A 33 -14.60 -2.58 9.37
CA CYS A 33 -13.89 -2.14 10.56
C CYS A 33 -12.67 -3.02 10.82
N VAL A 34 -11.56 -2.39 11.18
CA VAL A 34 -10.27 -3.02 11.40
C VAL A 34 -9.86 -2.72 12.86
N PRO A 35 -10.37 -3.48 13.83
CA PRO A 35 -10.25 -3.16 15.26
C PRO A 35 -8.80 -3.15 15.78
N GLU A 36 -7.88 -3.84 15.12
CA GLU A 36 -6.45 -3.78 15.43
C GLU A 36 -5.80 -2.40 15.15
N PHE A 37 -6.46 -1.57 14.34
CA PHE A 37 -6.07 -0.21 14.05
C PHE A 37 -6.87 0.80 14.89
N ALA A 38 -7.71 0.34 15.82
CA ALA A 38 -8.54 1.23 16.62
C ALA A 38 -7.72 2.27 17.41
N ASN A 39 -8.16 3.53 17.39
CA ASN A 39 -7.46 4.70 17.95
C ASN A 39 -6.01 4.87 17.44
N ARG A 40 -5.70 4.38 16.24
CA ARG A 40 -4.38 4.53 15.64
C ARG A 40 -4.45 5.45 14.43
N ASP A 41 -3.44 6.29 14.36
CA ASP A 41 -3.13 7.05 13.17
C ASP A 41 -2.05 6.30 12.42
N LEU A 42 -2.36 5.91 11.17
CA LEU A 42 -1.55 5.00 10.38
C LEU A 42 -1.23 5.62 9.03
N ARG A 43 -0.15 5.11 8.45
CA ARG A 43 0.36 5.61 7.19
C ARG A 43 -0.05 4.67 6.08
N TYR A 44 -0.80 5.19 5.13
CA TYR A 44 -1.33 4.46 4.01
C TYR A 44 -0.47 4.71 2.76
N LEU A 45 -0.23 3.64 2.00
CA LEU A 45 0.54 3.65 0.76
C LEU A 45 -0.26 2.93 -0.33
N GLN A 46 -0.49 3.61 -1.44
CA GLN A 46 -1.04 3.02 -2.65
C GLN A 46 0.10 2.78 -3.63
N LEU A 47 0.29 1.53 -4.04
CA LEU A 47 1.25 1.17 -5.08
C LEU A 47 0.48 0.80 -6.35
N THR A 48 0.78 1.52 -7.42
CA THR A 48 0.21 1.29 -8.76
C THR A 48 1.29 0.70 -9.65
N MET A 49 1.13 -0.57 -10.00
CA MET A 49 1.94 -1.25 -11.00
C MET A 49 1.29 -1.08 -12.37
N LEU A 50 2.06 -0.58 -13.31
CA LEU A 50 1.69 -0.49 -14.71
C LEU A 50 2.58 -1.48 -15.46
N ASP A 51 1.99 -2.62 -15.81
CA ASP A 51 2.63 -3.59 -16.67
C ASP A 51 2.47 -3.13 -18.13
N ASN A 52 3.60 -2.75 -18.74
CA ASN A 52 3.66 -2.40 -20.14
C ASN A 52 4.32 -3.54 -20.94
N VAL A 53 3.47 -4.50 -21.33
CA VAL A 53 3.82 -5.67 -22.16
C VAL A 53 4.63 -5.31 -23.41
N MET A 54 4.49 -4.10 -23.96
CA MET A 54 5.18 -3.71 -25.20
C MET A 54 6.67 -3.38 -25.02
N ASN A 55 7.11 -3.00 -23.82
CA ASN A 55 8.50 -2.63 -23.55
C ASN A 55 9.21 -3.54 -22.54
N GLY A 56 8.48 -4.47 -21.90
CA GLY A 56 9.04 -5.28 -20.80
C GLY A 56 9.38 -4.45 -19.55
N GLU A 57 8.90 -3.19 -19.49
CA GLU A 57 9.15 -2.28 -18.38
C GLU A 57 7.96 -2.30 -17.42
N LEU A 58 8.20 -2.75 -16.19
CA LEU A 58 7.27 -2.60 -15.07
C LEU A 58 7.44 -1.20 -14.47
N LYS A 59 6.43 -0.34 -14.61
CA LYS A 59 6.42 0.97 -13.96
C LYS A 59 5.71 0.88 -12.62
N ILE A 60 6.37 1.32 -11.56
CA ILE A 60 5.81 1.37 -10.21
C ILE A 60 5.64 2.83 -9.81
N GLN A 61 4.42 3.19 -9.39
CA GLN A 61 4.12 4.50 -8.82
C GLN A 61 3.59 4.31 -7.40
N THR A 62 4.06 5.11 -6.45
CA THR A 62 3.58 5.08 -5.07
C THR A 62 2.97 6.41 -4.68
N ALA A 63 1.81 6.37 -4.03
CA ALA A 63 1.17 7.52 -3.40
C ALA A 63 0.97 7.23 -1.91
N GLY A 64 1.21 8.23 -1.07
CA GLY A 64 1.04 8.12 0.38
C GLY A 64 -0.21 8.87 0.81
N ALA A 65 -0.78 8.49 1.96
CA ALA A 65 -1.79 9.24 2.68
C ALA A 65 -1.70 8.92 4.18
N ARG A 66 -2.27 9.78 5.01
CA ARG A 66 -2.43 9.55 6.44
C ARG A 66 -3.89 9.16 6.70
N VAL A 67 -4.09 8.05 7.39
CA VAL A 67 -5.42 7.54 7.71
C VAL A 67 -5.60 7.43 9.22
N HIS A 68 -6.70 7.96 9.71
CA HIS A 68 -7.06 7.90 11.12
C HIS A 68 -8.20 6.92 11.34
N PHE A 69 -8.06 6.06 12.34
CA PHE A 69 -9.07 5.10 12.74
C PHE A 69 -9.62 5.45 14.13
N ASP A 70 -10.95 5.36 14.28
CA ASP A 70 -11.61 5.60 15.57
C ASP A 70 -11.46 4.41 16.54
N GLY A 71 -12.06 4.51 17.73
CA GLY A 71 -12.01 3.46 18.75
C GLY A 71 -12.70 2.13 18.39
N ASP A 72 -13.57 2.10 17.38
CA ASP A 72 -14.16 0.88 16.81
C ASP A 72 -13.30 0.31 15.66
N GLY A 73 -12.24 1.01 15.24
CA GLY A 73 -11.37 0.63 14.13
C GLY A 73 -11.95 0.98 12.75
N ARG A 74 -12.85 1.96 12.65
CA ARG A 74 -13.32 2.47 11.36
C ARG A 74 -12.47 3.65 10.94
N MET A 75 -12.18 3.72 9.64
CA MET A 75 -11.50 4.88 9.10
C MET A 75 -12.42 6.10 9.20
N THR A 76 -11.97 7.14 9.89
CA THR A 76 -12.73 8.39 10.06
C THR A 76 -12.10 9.55 9.31
N GLU A 77 -10.79 9.50 9.06
CA GLU A 77 -10.09 10.53 8.30
C GLU A 77 -9.11 9.88 7.30
N ALA A 78 -9.06 10.43 6.09
CA ALA A 78 -8.01 10.15 5.12
C ALA A 78 -7.52 11.49 4.56
N SER A 79 -6.38 11.93 5.08
CA SER A 79 -5.75 13.18 4.68
C SER A 79 -4.57 12.88 3.75
N PRO A 80 -4.35 13.66 2.68
CA PRO A 80 -3.10 13.57 1.93
C PRO A 80 -1.91 13.78 2.88
N PRO A 81 -0.74 13.19 2.58
CA PRO A 81 0.42 13.35 3.42
C PRO A 81 0.75 14.83 3.41
N SER A 82 0.80 15.44 4.59
CA SER A 82 1.24 16.83 4.73
C SER A 82 2.62 16.96 4.08
N ASP A 83 2.92 18.10 3.47
CA ASP A 83 4.22 18.40 2.84
C ASP A 83 5.41 18.16 3.79
N ASN A 84 5.17 18.21 5.10
CA ASN A 84 6.12 17.93 6.19
C ASN A 84 6.39 16.43 6.46
N GLU A 85 5.62 15.51 5.89
CA GLU A 85 5.76 14.06 6.11
C GLU A 85 5.70 13.28 4.79
N PRO A 86 6.62 13.54 3.83
CA PRO A 86 6.67 12.78 2.59
C PRO A 86 6.95 11.31 2.87
N ILE A 87 6.47 10.44 1.97
CA ILE A 87 6.85 9.02 1.94
C ILE A 87 8.38 8.95 1.90
N THR A 88 8.99 8.28 2.86
CA THR A 88 10.44 8.14 2.87
C THR A 88 10.87 7.13 1.81
N HIS A 89 12.10 7.26 1.33
CA HIS A 89 12.68 6.31 0.37
C HIS A 89 12.64 4.87 0.91
N PHE A 90 12.77 4.70 2.23
CA PHE A 90 12.68 3.41 2.90
C PHE A 90 11.30 2.77 2.79
N GLU A 91 10.24 3.53 3.04
CA GLU A 91 8.87 3.01 2.94
C GLU A 91 8.50 2.68 1.50
N HIS A 92 8.95 3.52 0.56
CA HIS A 92 8.82 3.24 -0.85
C HIS A 92 9.54 1.93 -1.21
N ASP A 93 10.81 1.79 -0.84
CA ASP A 93 11.60 0.58 -1.14
C ASP A 93 11.02 -0.66 -0.47
N ALA A 94 10.60 -0.58 0.80
CA ALA A 94 10.00 -1.70 1.52
C ALA A 94 8.74 -2.22 0.84
N VAL A 95 7.84 -1.33 0.38
CA VAL A 95 6.62 -1.73 -0.32
C VAL A 95 6.92 -2.22 -1.74
N VAL A 96 7.90 -1.64 -2.43
CA VAL A 96 8.37 -2.13 -3.73
C VAL A 96 8.95 -3.55 -3.60
N GLN A 97 9.85 -3.78 -2.64
CA GLN A 97 10.42 -5.10 -2.35
C GLN A 97 9.34 -6.11 -1.95
N TRP A 98 8.35 -5.67 -1.17
CA TRP A 98 7.21 -6.50 -0.79
C TRP A 98 6.42 -7.00 -1.99
N VAL A 99 6.12 -6.10 -2.94
CA VAL A 99 5.40 -6.45 -4.17
C VAL A 99 6.24 -7.29 -5.11
N LEU A 100 7.53 -6.98 -5.24
CA LEU A 100 8.47 -7.75 -6.06
C LEU A 100 8.67 -9.18 -5.53
N ARG A 101 8.47 -9.43 -4.24
CA ARG A 101 8.48 -10.79 -3.67
C ARG A 101 7.45 -11.72 -4.32
N ASP A 102 6.33 -11.16 -4.75
CA ASP A 102 5.22 -11.89 -5.36
C ASP A 102 5.39 -12.05 -6.88
N VAL A 103 6.30 -11.28 -7.49
CA VAL A 103 6.71 -11.49 -8.87
C VAL A 103 7.56 -12.76 -8.89
N PRO A 104 7.15 -13.83 -9.60
CA PRO A 104 7.93 -15.05 -9.64
C PRO A 104 9.31 -14.72 -10.17
N THR A 105 10.32 -14.82 -9.31
CA THR A 105 11.71 -14.86 -9.72
C THR A 105 11.81 -16.05 -10.66
N ALA A 106 11.82 -15.79 -11.97
CA ALA A 106 12.09 -16.83 -12.94
C ALA A 106 13.37 -17.51 -12.47
N ALA A 107 13.26 -18.79 -12.09
CA ALA A 107 14.38 -19.54 -11.58
C ALA A 107 15.54 -19.38 -12.59
N PRO A 108 16.77 -19.10 -12.15
CA PRO A 108 17.89 -18.99 -13.06
C PRO A 108 17.95 -20.30 -13.85
N THR A 109 17.67 -20.21 -15.15
CA THR A 109 17.77 -21.36 -16.03
C THR A 109 19.27 -21.52 -16.28
N PHE A 110 19.90 -22.43 -15.54
CA PHE A 110 21.28 -22.82 -15.81
C PHE A 110 21.28 -23.60 -17.13
N HIS A 111 22.00 -23.08 -18.12
CA HIS A 111 22.26 -23.71 -19.41
C HIS A 111 23.61 -24.45 -19.39
#